data_AF-A0AAD8L5K5-F1
#
_entry.id   AF-A0AAD8L5K5-F1
#
_cell.length_a   1.000
_cell.length_b   1.000
_cell.length_c   1.000
_cell.angle_alpha   90.00
_cell.angle_beta   90.00
_cell.angle_gamma   90.00
#
_symmetry.space_group_name_H-M   'P 1'
#
loop_
_entity.id
_entity.type
_entity.pdbx_description
1 polymer ?
#
loop_
_entity_poly.entity_id
_entity_poly.type
_entity_poly.pdbx_seq_one_letter_code
_entity_poly.pdbx_strand_id
1 'polypeptide(L)'
;MQKHRSSINKPNQTRIHHGKHKPRTPFNLKGYKSKKNNRRRKVMKTANLRQEWTMEDTGTKRNTSTNMNGKEQQSIKGFSFHTSGEMGKGTGSFGKRRNKTHTLCVRCGRRSFHLQKSRCSACAYPAARVRKYNWSEKAIRRKTTGTGRMRYLRNVPRRFKSGFREGTQATPRSKGAAASA
;
A
#
# COMPACT_ATOMS: atom_id res chain seq x y z
N MET A 1 55.60 43.97 -35.15
CA MET A 1 55.69 42.83 -34.21
C MET A 1 54.30 42.22 -34.04
N GLN A 2 54.12 41.01 -34.58
CA GLN A 2 52.83 40.33 -34.73
C GLN A 2 52.43 39.66 -33.41
N LYS A 3 51.16 39.84 -33.02
CA LYS A 3 50.57 39.25 -31.81
C LYS A 3 50.34 37.75 -32.04
N HIS A 4 51.03 36.89 -31.30
CA HIS A 4 50.76 35.46 -31.29
C HIS A 4 49.38 35.19 -30.68
N ARG A 5 48.45 34.72 -31.52
CA ARG A 5 47.15 34.19 -31.13
C ARG A 5 47.33 32.69 -30.86
N SER A 6 47.30 32.28 -29.61
CA SER A 6 47.31 30.86 -29.22
C SER A 6 46.01 30.19 -29.68
N SER A 7 46.14 29.25 -30.62
CA SER A 7 45.06 28.40 -31.13
C SER A 7 44.62 27.40 -30.05
N ILE A 8 43.41 27.57 -29.53
CA ILE A 8 42.76 26.57 -28.67
C ILE A 8 42.08 25.56 -29.61
N ASN A 9 42.60 24.32 -29.63
CA ASN A 9 41.98 23.18 -30.28
C ASN A 9 40.57 22.93 -29.72
N LYS A 10 39.54 22.99 -30.58
CA LYS A 10 38.16 22.59 -30.25
C LYS A 10 38.06 21.05 -30.25
N PRO A 11 37.58 20.40 -29.18
CA PRO A 11 37.29 18.98 -29.25
C PRO A 11 36.04 18.70 -30.10
N ASN A 12 36.19 17.65 -30.90
CA ASN A 12 35.29 17.07 -31.90
C ASN A 12 33.82 16.95 -31.41
N GLN A 13 32.89 17.64 -32.08
CA GLN A 13 31.45 17.48 -31.87
C GLN A 13 30.98 16.13 -32.44
N THR A 14 30.80 15.13 -31.59
CA THR A 14 30.06 13.92 -31.97
C THR A 14 28.59 14.27 -32.16
N ARG A 15 28.15 14.25 -33.43
CA ARG A 15 26.76 14.38 -33.88
C ARG A 15 25.90 13.26 -33.28
N ILE A 16 25.12 13.55 -32.24
CA ILE A 16 24.13 12.61 -31.70
C ILE A 16 22.96 12.53 -32.68
N HIS A 17 22.76 11.37 -33.29
CA HIS A 17 21.57 11.08 -34.10
C HIS A 17 20.32 11.11 -33.22
N HIS A 18 19.43 12.09 -33.44
CA HIS A 18 18.08 12.08 -32.87
C HIS A 18 17.26 10.96 -33.53
N GLY A 19 17.26 9.78 -32.89
CA GLY A 19 16.32 8.70 -33.21
C GLY A 19 14.88 9.18 -33.02
N LYS A 20 14.11 9.21 -34.10
CA LYS A 20 12.68 9.55 -34.11
C LYS A 20 11.93 8.61 -33.15
N HIS A 21 11.52 9.10 -31.98
CA HIS A 21 10.61 8.37 -31.11
C HIS A 21 9.25 8.22 -31.80
N LYS A 22 8.88 6.99 -32.15
CA LYS A 22 7.51 6.66 -32.60
C LYS A 22 6.50 7.01 -31.50
N PRO A 23 5.36 7.66 -31.81
CA PRO A 23 4.33 7.93 -30.81
C PRO A 23 3.75 6.61 -30.30
N ARG A 24 3.63 6.47 -28.97
CA ARG A 24 2.95 5.33 -28.34
C ARG A 24 1.47 5.38 -28.72
N THR A 25 0.94 4.26 -29.20
CA THR A 25 -0.48 4.09 -29.47
C THR A 25 -1.31 4.29 -28.19
N PRO A 26 -2.52 4.87 -28.29
CA PRO A 26 -3.36 5.12 -27.12
C PRO A 26 -3.86 3.80 -26.50
N PHE A 27 -3.73 3.70 -25.18
CA PHE A 27 -4.17 2.56 -24.38
C PHE A 27 -5.71 2.48 -24.41
N ASN A 28 -6.25 1.43 -25.04
CA ASN A 28 -7.69 1.17 -25.14
C ASN A 28 -8.29 0.90 -23.74
N LEU A 29 -9.09 1.84 -23.24
CA LEU A 29 -9.75 1.79 -21.91
C LEU A 29 -11.04 0.96 -21.85
N LYS A 30 -11.47 0.30 -22.93
CA LYS A 30 -12.78 -0.39 -22.96
C LYS A 30 -12.88 -1.67 -22.11
N GLY A 31 -11.79 -2.16 -21.50
CA GLY A 31 -11.79 -3.40 -20.70
C GLY A 31 -11.89 -3.24 -19.17
N TYR A 32 -11.69 -2.05 -18.60
CA TYR A 32 -11.42 -1.92 -17.16
C TYR A 32 -12.65 -1.70 -16.27
N LYS A 33 -13.87 -1.74 -16.83
CA LYS A 33 -15.13 -1.54 -16.08
C LYS A 33 -15.90 -2.82 -15.75
N SER A 34 -15.54 -3.98 -16.29
CA SER A 34 -16.31 -5.23 -16.04
C SER A 34 -15.96 -5.94 -14.72
N LYS A 35 -14.72 -5.86 -14.22
CA LYS A 35 -14.28 -6.65 -13.04
C LYS A 35 -14.72 -6.14 -11.67
N LYS A 36 -15.32 -4.94 -11.57
CA LYS A 36 -15.83 -4.41 -10.28
C LYS A 36 -17.31 -4.75 -10.01
N ASN A 37 -18.09 -5.08 -11.05
CA ASN A 37 -19.51 -5.39 -10.89
C ASN A 37 -19.77 -6.85 -10.48
N ASN A 38 -18.82 -7.76 -10.68
CA ASN A 38 -19.00 -9.18 -10.31
C ASN A 38 -18.76 -9.47 -8.81
N ARG A 39 -18.16 -8.53 -8.05
CA ARG A 39 -17.95 -8.70 -6.60
C ARG A 39 -19.11 -8.20 -5.73
N ARG A 40 -19.98 -7.34 -6.28
CA ARG A 40 -21.17 -6.83 -5.59
C ARG A 40 -22.39 -7.75 -5.72
N ARG A 41 -22.48 -8.58 -6.77
CA ARG A 41 -23.57 -9.55 -6.93
C ARG A 41 -23.41 -10.82 -6.06
N LYS A 42 -22.22 -11.11 -5.55
CA LYS A 42 -21.98 -12.29 -4.69
C LYS A 42 -22.27 -12.07 -3.19
N VAL A 43 -22.52 -10.83 -2.75
CA VAL A 43 -22.75 -10.49 -1.34
C VAL A 43 -24.25 -10.27 -1.02
N MET A 44 -25.12 -10.25 -2.03
CA MET A 44 -26.58 -10.02 -1.87
C MET A 44 -27.44 -11.26 -2.16
N LYS A 45 -26.84 -12.46 -2.28
CA LYS A 45 -27.59 -13.72 -2.52
C LYS A 45 -27.62 -14.69 -1.33
N THR A 46 -27.05 -14.32 -0.19
CA THR A 46 -27.07 -15.13 1.06
C THR A 46 -27.94 -14.52 2.15
N ALA A 47 -28.79 -13.53 1.83
CA ALA A 47 -29.58 -12.78 2.81
C ALA A 47 -31.10 -13.06 2.75
N ASN A 48 -31.57 -14.04 1.97
CA ASN A 48 -32.98 -14.42 1.90
C ASN A 48 -33.18 -15.95 1.97
N LEU A 49 -32.65 -16.58 3.01
CA LEU A 49 -33.20 -17.85 3.51
C LEU A 49 -33.53 -17.63 4.99
N ARG A 50 -34.67 -16.99 5.21
CA ARG A 50 -35.33 -16.85 6.50
C ARG A 50 -36.53 -17.78 6.49
N GLN A 51 -36.46 -18.81 7.33
CA GLN A 51 -37.54 -19.42 8.11
C GLN A 51 -38.83 -19.81 7.38
N GLU A 52 -38.98 -21.10 7.06
CA GLU A 52 -40.15 -21.90 7.41
C GLU A 52 -39.65 -23.34 7.68
N TRP A 53 -39.44 -23.67 8.96
CA TRP A 53 -39.38 -25.07 9.40
C TRP A 53 -40.62 -25.29 10.25
N THR A 54 -41.57 -25.99 9.65
CA THR A 54 -42.80 -26.46 10.26
C THR A 54 -42.46 -27.32 11.47
N MET A 55 -43.02 -26.95 12.61
CA MET A 55 -43.18 -27.84 13.75
C MET A 55 -44.10 -28.99 13.31
N GLU A 56 -43.55 -30.19 13.12
CA GLU A 56 -44.31 -31.42 13.29
C GLU A 56 -43.49 -32.44 14.06
N ASP A 57 -44.16 -32.95 15.09
CA ASP A 57 -43.76 -33.89 16.11
C ASP A 57 -43.05 -35.14 15.59
N THR A 58 -41.86 -35.43 16.14
CA THR A 58 -41.46 -36.83 16.37
C THR A 58 -41.00 -37.00 17.81
N GLY A 59 -41.80 -37.76 18.54
CA GLY A 59 -41.69 -37.94 19.98
C GLY A 59 -40.31 -38.38 20.46
N THR A 60 -39.79 -37.62 21.41
CA THR A 60 -38.72 -38.08 22.30
C THR A 60 -39.28 -39.25 23.12
N LYS A 61 -38.94 -40.48 22.74
CA LYS A 61 -39.17 -41.64 23.60
C LYS A 61 -38.30 -41.47 24.84
N ARG A 62 -38.92 -40.99 25.92
CA ARG A 62 -38.43 -41.13 27.29
C ARG A 62 -38.42 -42.63 27.61
N ASN A 63 -37.25 -43.26 27.54
CA ASN A 63 -37.05 -44.50 28.29
C ASN A 63 -36.77 -44.11 29.73
N THR A 64 -37.85 -43.99 30.52
CA THR A 64 -37.79 -44.10 31.97
C THR A 64 -37.67 -45.58 32.31
N SER A 65 -36.45 -46.09 32.45
CA SER A 65 -36.23 -47.27 33.28
C SER A 65 -35.82 -46.76 34.67
N THR A 66 -36.77 -46.81 35.60
CA THR A 66 -36.45 -46.78 37.02
C THR A 66 -35.59 -48.00 37.31
N ASN A 67 -34.33 -47.77 37.68
CA ASN A 67 -33.57 -48.77 38.41
C ASN A 67 -33.21 -48.17 39.76
N MET A 68 -33.86 -48.70 40.79
CA MET A 68 -33.57 -48.44 42.19
C MET A 68 -32.14 -48.92 42.45
N ASN A 69 -31.18 -48.00 42.45
CA ASN A 69 -29.90 -48.03 43.18
C ASN A 69 -29.07 -46.84 42.66
N GLY A 70 -29.10 -45.75 43.40
CA GLY A 70 -28.54 -44.46 42.99
C GLY A 70 -27.06 -44.53 42.67
N LYS A 71 -26.72 -44.31 41.39
CA LYS A 71 -25.48 -43.67 40.93
C LYS A 71 -25.80 -42.89 39.66
N GLU A 72 -26.03 -41.60 39.83
CA GLU A 72 -26.11 -40.63 38.75
C GLU A 72 -24.76 -40.58 38.03
N GLN A 73 -24.63 -41.30 36.91
CA GLN A 73 -23.55 -41.07 35.97
C GLN A 73 -24.01 -39.99 34.99
N GLN A 74 -23.80 -38.73 35.39
CA GLN A 74 -23.70 -37.63 34.43
C GLN A 74 -22.45 -37.86 33.56
N SER A 75 -22.54 -38.74 32.57
CA SER A 75 -21.60 -38.70 31.45
C SER A 75 -22.04 -37.57 30.53
N ILE A 76 -21.80 -36.32 30.93
CA ILE A 76 -21.43 -35.32 29.94
C ILE A 76 -20.21 -35.94 29.27
N LYS A 77 -20.40 -36.46 28.05
CA LYS A 77 -19.29 -36.83 27.18
C LYS A 77 -18.47 -35.57 27.03
N GLY A 78 -17.50 -35.41 27.93
CA GLY A 78 -16.47 -34.42 27.83
C GLY A 78 -15.91 -34.61 26.44
N PHE A 79 -16.14 -33.61 25.60
CA PHE A 79 -15.37 -33.46 24.38
C PHE A 79 -13.97 -33.12 24.86
N SER A 80 -13.26 -34.15 25.29
CA SER A 80 -11.90 -34.11 25.77
C SER A 80 -11.05 -33.85 24.54
N PHE A 81 -10.93 -32.56 24.19
CA PHE A 81 -9.81 -32.07 23.39
C PHE A 81 -8.56 -32.37 24.21
N HIS A 82 -8.06 -33.59 24.07
CA HIS A 82 -6.68 -33.87 24.39
C HIS A 82 -5.88 -32.89 23.55
N THR A 83 -5.30 -31.86 24.19
CA THR A 83 -4.33 -30.96 23.57
C THR A 83 -3.02 -31.71 23.39
N SER A 84 -3.05 -32.83 22.67
CA SER A 84 -1.90 -33.56 22.17
C SER A 84 -1.34 -32.78 20.97
N GLY A 85 -0.86 -31.56 21.20
CA GLY A 85 -0.41 -30.64 20.15
C GLY A 85 0.80 -29.79 20.56
N GLU A 86 1.45 -30.11 21.68
CA GLU A 86 2.61 -29.38 22.19
C GLU A 86 3.93 -29.77 21.53
N MET A 87 3.96 -30.08 20.23
CA MET A 87 5.23 -30.09 19.51
C MET A 87 5.01 -29.94 18.00
N GLY A 88 4.73 -28.72 17.55
CA GLY A 88 4.49 -28.51 16.12
C GLY A 88 4.47 -27.06 15.65
N LYS A 89 4.73 -26.91 14.35
CA LYS A 89 4.48 -25.69 13.57
C LYS A 89 2.98 -25.34 13.66
N GLY A 90 2.63 -24.07 13.50
CA GLY A 90 1.21 -23.65 13.50
C GLY A 90 0.75 -23.13 14.86
N THR A 91 -0.43 -23.53 15.32
CA THR A 91 -1.19 -22.88 16.41
C THR A 91 -0.38 -22.65 17.69
N GLY A 92 0.29 -23.69 18.23
CA GLY A 92 1.13 -23.55 19.43
C GLY A 92 2.31 -22.59 19.25
N SER A 93 2.87 -22.49 18.04
CA SER A 93 3.97 -21.56 17.72
C SER A 93 3.53 -20.10 17.60
N PHE A 94 2.26 -19.82 17.26
CA PHE A 94 1.74 -18.45 17.12
C PHE A 94 1.56 -17.76 18.49
N GLY A 95 1.12 -18.50 19.51
CA GLY A 95 0.94 -17.97 20.87
C GLY A 95 2.23 -17.40 21.47
N LYS A 96 3.40 -17.93 21.07
CA LYS A 96 4.72 -17.51 21.58
C LYS A 96 5.28 -16.24 20.91
N ARG A 97 4.60 -15.62 19.93
CA ARG A 97 5.12 -14.49 19.11
C ARG A 97 5.02 -13.11 19.77
N ARG A 98 5.51 -12.98 21.01
CA ARG A 98 5.54 -11.71 21.76
C ARG A 98 6.68 -10.77 21.34
N ASN A 99 7.82 -11.31 20.95
CA ASN A 99 8.99 -10.53 20.55
C ASN A 99 8.80 -9.87 19.18
N LYS A 100 9.24 -8.62 19.02
CA LYS A 100 9.11 -7.86 17.77
C LYS A 100 10.47 -7.71 17.10
N THR A 101 10.56 -8.20 15.86
CA THR A 101 11.76 -8.03 15.03
C THR A 101 11.77 -6.70 14.28
N HIS A 102 10.59 -6.27 13.81
CA HIS A 102 10.43 -5.05 13.02
C HIS A 102 9.60 -3.97 13.71
N THR A 103 10.17 -2.78 13.84
CA THR A 103 9.51 -1.56 14.35
C THR A 103 9.39 -0.48 13.27
N LEU A 104 8.76 0.65 13.61
CA LEU A 104 8.63 1.79 12.70
C LEU A 104 10.00 2.42 12.41
N CYS A 105 10.29 2.65 11.14
CA CYS A 105 11.49 3.33 10.70
C CYS A 105 11.27 4.85 10.64
N VAL A 106 12.15 5.62 11.26
CA VAL A 106 12.11 7.10 11.29
C VAL A 106 12.11 7.71 9.88
N ARG A 107 12.96 7.20 8.96
CA ARG A 107 13.10 7.77 7.61
C ARG A 107 11.88 7.54 6.72
N CYS A 108 11.29 6.34 6.73
CA CYS A 108 10.26 5.96 5.76
C CYS A 108 8.88 5.70 6.36
N GLY A 109 8.71 5.77 7.69
CA GLY A 109 7.44 5.58 8.38
C GLY A 109 6.85 4.17 8.25
N ARG A 110 7.61 3.18 7.75
CA ARG A 110 7.15 1.79 7.59
C ARG A 110 7.65 0.93 8.74
N ARG A 111 6.84 -0.06 9.14
CA ARG A 111 7.24 -1.12 10.09
C ARG A 111 8.22 -2.09 9.40
N SER A 112 9.47 -1.67 9.30
CA SER A 112 10.51 -2.35 8.53
C SER A 112 11.89 -2.19 9.15
N PHE A 113 12.02 -1.46 10.26
CA PHE A 113 13.28 -1.32 10.97
C PHE A 113 13.55 -2.58 11.77
N HIS A 114 14.58 -3.34 11.41
CA HIS A 114 14.97 -4.53 12.18
C HIS A 114 15.74 -4.09 13.43
N LEU A 115 15.24 -4.45 14.61
CA LEU A 115 15.75 -3.92 15.88
C LEU A 115 17.17 -4.42 16.20
N GLN A 116 17.35 -5.75 16.21
CA GLN A 116 18.66 -6.35 16.53
C GLN A 116 19.76 -6.00 15.52
N LYS A 117 19.42 -5.96 14.22
CA LYS A 117 20.36 -5.66 13.13
C LYS A 117 20.48 -4.17 12.83
N SER A 118 19.75 -3.33 13.57
CA SER A 118 19.71 -1.87 13.40
C SER A 118 19.59 -1.41 11.95
N ARG A 119 18.78 -2.10 11.13
CA ARG A 119 18.71 -1.84 9.68
C ARG A 119 17.29 -1.93 9.13
N CYS A 120 16.89 -0.92 8.35
CA CYS A 120 15.58 -0.89 7.71
C CYS A 120 15.55 -1.71 6.42
N SER A 121 14.66 -2.69 6.36
CA SER A 121 14.44 -3.48 5.14
C SER A 121 13.76 -2.67 4.03
N ALA A 122 13.13 -1.53 4.27
CA ALA A 122 12.47 -0.76 3.21
C ALA A 122 13.38 0.29 2.55
N CYS A 123 14.15 1.02 3.37
CA CYS A 123 14.95 2.18 2.93
C CYS A 123 16.45 2.08 3.28
N ALA A 124 16.88 1.01 3.95
CA ALA A 124 18.26 0.78 4.43
C ALA A 124 18.79 1.78 5.47
N TYR A 125 17.95 2.56 6.15
CA TYR A 125 18.38 3.32 7.34
C TYR A 125 19.17 2.39 8.29
N PRO A 126 20.39 2.77 8.77
CA PRO A 126 20.99 4.11 8.77
C PRO A 126 21.76 4.53 7.49
N ALA A 127 21.94 3.68 6.49
CA ALA A 127 22.74 3.99 5.30
C ALA A 127 22.33 5.31 4.64
N ALA A 128 23.30 6.09 4.15
CA ALA A 128 23.06 7.40 3.55
C ALA A 128 22.13 7.32 2.32
N ARG A 129 22.36 6.34 1.45
CA ARG A 129 21.57 6.13 0.23
C ARG A 129 20.29 5.34 0.53
N VAL A 130 19.18 5.75 -0.09
CA VAL A 130 17.91 5.03 -0.01
C VAL A 130 18.00 3.74 -0.85
N ARG A 131 17.64 2.61 -0.22
CA ARG A 131 17.57 1.29 -0.88
C ARG A 131 16.60 1.28 -2.08
N LYS A 132 17.12 0.92 -3.26
CA LYS A 132 16.38 0.71 -4.51
C LYS A 132 16.90 -0.55 -5.20
N TYR A 133 16.00 -1.31 -5.82
CA TYR A 133 16.35 -2.43 -6.70
C TYR A 133 15.54 -2.33 -7.97
N ASN A 134 16.21 -2.51 -9.11
CA ASN A 134 15.60 -2.36 -10.43
C ASN A 134 14.58 -3.47 -10.72
N TRP A 135 14.77 -4.65 -10.14
CA TRP A 135 13.81 -5.76 -10.23
C TRP A 135 12.47 -5.49 -9.51
N SER A 136 12.35 -4.40 -8.74
CA SER A 136 11.13 -4.06 -8.01
C SER A 136 10.55 -2.71 -8.42
N GLU A 137 10.03 -2.63 -9.65
CA GLU A 137 9.46 -1.39 -10.21
C GLU A 137 8.33 -0.79 -9.35
N LYS A 138 7.43 -1.63 -8.82
CA LYS A 138 6.34 -1.18 -7.95
C LYS A 138 6.86 -0.56 -6.66
N ALA A 139 7.95 -1.07 -6.11
CA ALA A 139 8.56 -0.52 -4.92
C ALA A 139 9.25 0.82 -5.21
N ILE A 140 9.85 0.97 -6.39
CA ILE A 140 10.41 2.24 -6.87
C ILE A 140 9.28 3.28 -6.98
N ARG A 141 8.21 2.98 -7.71
CA ARG A 141 7.08 3.91 -7.96
C ARG A 141 6.40 4.45 -6.69
N ARG A 142 6.37 3.66 -5.62
CA ARG A 142 5.79 4.08 -4.32
C ARG A 142 6.65 5.10 -3.55
N LYS A 143 7.89 5.32 -3.97
CA LYS A 143 8.90 6.14 -3.28
C LYS A 143 9.47 7.25 -4.15
N THR A 144 9.15 7.28 -5.44
CA THR A 144 9.65 8.28 -6.38
C THR A 144 9.12 9.66 -6.03
N THR A 145 9.86 10.69 -6.45
CA THR A 145 9.43 12.08 -6.46
C THR A 145 8.05 12.20 -7.10
N GLY A 146 7.16 12.99 -6.51
CA GLY A 146 5.74 13.04 -6.93
C GLY A 146 4.74 12.50 -5.91
N THR A 147 5.15 11.56 -5.07
CA THR A 147 4.24 10.80 -4.18
C THR A 147 3.97 11.44 -2.81
N GLY A 148 4.45 12.67 -2.59
CA GLY A 148 4.35 13.37 -1.30
C GLY A 148 4.11 14.86 -1.45
N ARG A 149 4.35 15.62 -0.37
CA ARG A 149 4.01 17.05 -0.29
C ARG A 149 4.75 17.96 -1.28
N MET A 150 5.93 17.53 -1.78
CA MET A 150 6.74 18.29 -2.77
C MET A 150 6.86 19.79 -2.45
N ARG A 151 7.09 20.14 -1.18
CA ARG A 151 7.02 21.53 -0.68
C ARG A 151 7.84 22.53 -1.52
N TYR A 152 9.06 22.15 -1.88
CA TYR A 152 9.92 22.97 -2.73
C TYR A 152 9.57 22.81 -4.22
N LEU A 153 9.65 21.57 -4.73
CA LEU A 153 9.50 21.27 -6.17
C LEU A 153 8.16 21.71 -6.78
N ARG A 154 7.08 21.81 -5.99
CA ARG A 154 5.78 22.27 -6.48
C ARG A 154 5.82 23.75 -6.91
N ASN A 155 6.58 24.58 -6.21
CA ASN A 155 6.67 26.01 -6.49
C ASN A 155 7.76 26.36 -7.51
N VAL A 156 8.70 25.44 -7.74
CA VAL A 156 9.84 25.65 -8.63
C VAL A 156 9.42 26.01 -10.07
N PRO A 157 8.50 25.29 -10.75
CA PRO A 157 8.06 25.66 -12.10
C PRO A 157 7.44 27.06 -12.19
N ARG A 158 6.71 27.47 -11.14
CA ARG A 158 6.14 28.83 -11.05
C ARG A 158 7.23 29.89 -10.96
N ARG A 159 8.25 29.66 -10.12
CA ARG A 159 9.42 30.56 -9.99
C ARG A 159 10.20 30.67 -11.29
N PHE A 160 10.37 29.57 -12.02
CA PHE A 160 10.99 29.58 -13.35
C PHE A 160 10.20 30.45 -14.33
N LYS A 161 8.87 30.32 -14.37
CA LYS A 161 8.02 31.15 -15.25
C LYS A 161 8.05 32.64 -14.89
N SER A 162 8.25 32.96 -13.61
CA SER A 162 8.39 34.34 -13.14
C SER A 162 9.83 34.87 -13.16
N GLY A 163 10.78 34.14 -13.75
CA GLY A 163 12.18 34.57 -13.89
C GLY A 163 12.91 34.78 -12.55
N PHE A 164 12.53 34.06 -11.49
CA PHE A 164 13.11 34.19 -10.15
C PHE A 164 13.12 35.62 -9.59
N ARG A 165 12.13 36.45 -9.97
CA ARG A 165 11.96 37.80 -9.41
C ARG A 165 11.79 37.75 -7.89
N GLU A 166 12.51 38.62 -7.19
CA GLU A 166 12.46 38.80 -5.73
C GLU A 166 12.22 40.30 -5.42
N GLY A 167 11.63 40.61 -4.25
CA GLY A 167 11.48 41.99 -3.77
C GLY A 167 10.44 42.87 -4.47
N THR A 168 9.76 42.42 -5.54
CA THR A 168 8.75 43.22 -6.25
C THR A 168 7.33 42.90 -5.80
N GLN A 169 6.51 43.90 -5.54
CA GLN A 169 5.07 43.74 -5.27
C GLN A 169 4.24 43.85 -6.56
N ALA A 170 3.11 43.17 -6.60
CA ALA A 170 2.16 43.33 -7.70
C ALA A 170 1.51 44.71 -7.62
N THR A 171 1.31 45.36 -8.77
CA THR A 171 0.59 46.63 -8.82
C THR A 171 -0.86 46.43 -8.35
N PRO A 172 -1.43 47.38 -7.59
CA PRO A 172 -2.82 47.28 -7.17
C PRO A 172 -3.73 47.30 -8.40
N ARG A 173 -4.75 46.45 -8.40
CA ARG A 173 -5.76 46.45 -9.47
C ARG A 173 -6.69 47.64 -9.26
N SER A 174 -6.87 48.51 -10.27
CA SER A 174 -7.95 49.50 -10.25
C SER A 174 -9.29 48.75 -10.29
N LYS A 175 -10.23 49.11 -9.40
CA LYS A 175 -11.61 48.63 -9.49
C LYS A 175 -12.19 49.24 -10.77
N GLY A 176 -12.39 48.44 -11.81
CA GLY A 176 -13.11 48.90 -12.99
C GLY A 176 -14.50 49.37 -12.59
N ALA A 177 -14.93 50.52 -13.13
CA ALA A 177 -16.31 50.96 -13.02
C ALA A 177 -17.25 49.81 -13.42
N ALA A 178 -18.30 49.58 -12.64
CA ALA A 178 -19.29 48.54 -12.91
C ALA A 178 -19.74 48.65 -14.37
N ALA A 179 -19.69 47.54 -15.11
CA ALA A 179 -20.24 47.50 -16.46
C ALA A 179 -21.75 47.77 -16.35
N SER A 180 -22.18 48.93 -16.83
CA SER A 180 -23.60 49.29 -16.94
C SER A 180 -24.27 48.28 -17.87
N ALA A 181 -25.39 47.72 -17.40
CA ALA A 181 -26.21 46.73 -18.09
C ALA A 181 -26.95 47.31 -19.29
#